data_AF-G8DYD9-F1
#
_entry.id   AF-G8DYD9-F1
#
_cell.length_a   1.000
_cell.length_b   1.000
_cell.length_c   1.000
_cell.angle_alpha   90.00
_cell.angle_beta   90.00
_cell.angle_gamma   90.00
#
_symmetry.space_group_name_H-M   'P 1'
#
loop_
_entity.id
_entity.type
_entity.pdbx_description
1 polymer ?
#
loop_
_entity_poly.entity_id
_entity_poly.type
_entity_poly.pdbx_seq_one_letter_code
_entity_poly.pdbx_strand_id
1 'polypeptide(L)'
;GESGVEDCVMALETLFSVLLSLCRLMAPYTPFLTELMYQNLKLLIDPASLRDKDTLSIHYLMLPRVREELIDKKTENAVSRMQSVIELGRVIRDRKTIPIK
;
A
#
# COMPACT_ATOMS: atom_id res chain seq x y z
N GLY A 1 9.97 14.39 -0.11
CA GLY A 1 9.53 14.50 1.30
C GLY A 1 10.49 15.40 2.05
N GLU A 2 10.30 15.57 3.37
CA GLU A 2 11.26 16.30 4.21
C GLU A 2 12.68 15.69 4.16
N SER A 3 12.79 14.39 3.85
CA SER A 3 14.05 13.65 3.74
C SER A 3 14.68 13.65 2.33
N GLY A 4 14.20 14.49 1.41
CA GLY A 4 14.75 14.62 0.05
C GLY A 4 13.93 13.94 -1.04
N VAL A 5 14.50 13.92 -2.25
CA VAL A 5 13.84 13.44 -3.48
C VAL A 5 13.86 11.91 -3.56
N GLU A 6 15.01 11.29 -3.28
CA GLU A 6 15.17 9.82 -3.35
C GLU A 6 14.21 9.11 -2.40
N ASP A 7 14.13 9.55 -1.13
CA ASP A 7 13.18 9.03 -0.15
C ASP A 7 11.72 9.19 -0.62
N CYS A 8 11.40 10.31 -1.28
CA CYS A 8 10.08 10.53 -1.84
C CYS A 8 9.72 9.54 -2.94
N VAL A 9 10.68 9.25 -3.82
CA VAL A 9 10.49 8.27 -4.90
C VAL A 9 10.26 6.89 -4.31
N MET A 10 11.09 6.47 -3.34
CA MET A 10 10.93 5.18 -2.65
C MET A 10 9.57 5.05 -1.95
N ALA A 11 9.10 6.12 -1.30
CA ALA A 11 7.79 6.15 -0.66
C ALA A 11 6.65 5.99 -1.69
N LEU A 12 6.74 6.68 -2.82
CA LEU A 12 5.74 6.60 -3.90
C LEU A 12 5.74 5.22 -4.56
N GLU A 13 6.91 4.65 -4.84
CA GLU A 13 7.04 3.29 -5.41
C GLU A 13 6.47 2.23 -4.46
N THR A 14 6.76 2.36 -3.16
CA THR A 14 6.22 1.47 -2.14
C THR A 14 4.69 1.56 -2.08
N LEU A 15 4.15 2.78 -2.03
CA LEU A 15 2.71 3.00 -2.03
C LEU A 15 2.04 2.44 -3.28
N PHE A 16 2.63 2.69 -4.45
CA PHE A 16 2.15 2.18 -5.73
C PHE A 16 2.11 0.64 -5.75
N SER A 17 3.21 -0.01 -5.35
CA SER A 17 3.28 -1.48 -5.32
C SER A 17 2.25 -2.09 -4.36
N VAL A 18 2.05 -1.49 -3.19
CA VAL A 18 1.06 -1.95 -2.20
C VAL A 18 -0.35 -1.76 -2.74
N LEU A 19 -0.66 -0.59 -3.30
CA LEU A 19 -1.99 -0.27 -3.82
C LEU A 19 -2.38 -1.21 -4.97
N LEU A 20 -1.48 -1.43 -5.93
CA LEU A 20 -1.70 -2.36 -7.04
C LEU A 20 -1.94 -3.79 -6.55
N SER A 21 -1.16 -4.25 -5.57
CA SER A 21 -1.31 -5.59 -4.99
C SER A 21 -2.64 -5.73 -4.26
N LEU A 22 -3.04 -4.71 -3.50
CA LEU A 22 -4.32 -4.68 -2.78
C LEU A 22 -5.50 -4.66 -3.76
N CYS A 23 -5.44 -3.87 -4.84
CA CYS A 23 -6.46 -3.90 -5.88
C CYS A 23 -6.61 -5.30 -6.48
N ARG A 24 -5.51 -6.03 -6.75
CA ARG A 24 -5.57 -7.41 -7.29
C ARG A 24 -6.21 -8.38 -6.29
N LEU A 25 -5.88 -8.26 -5.00
CA LEU A 25 -6.48 -9.07 -3.94
C LEU A 25 -7.96 -8.77 -3.72
N MET A 26 -8.35 -7.50 -3.86
CA MET A 26 -9.72 -7.03 -3.63
C MET A 26 -10.63 -7.19 -4.84
N ALA A 27 -10.08 -7.46 -6.04
CA ALA A 27 -10.84 -7.59 -7.28
C ALA A 27 -12.04 -8.55 -7.22
N PRO A 28 -11.97 -9.71 -6.54
CA PRO A 28 -13.12 -10.60 -6.37
C PRO A 28 -14.23 -10.04 -5.46
N TYR A 29 -13.91 -9.09 -4.58
CA TYR A 29 -14.83 -8.54 -3.57
C TYR A 29 -15.42 -7.19 -3.97
N THR A 30 -14.62 -6.32 -4.60
CA THR A 30 -15.01 -4.97 -5.00
C THR A 30 -14.62 -4.69 -6.47
N PRO A 31 -15.21 -5.44 -7.43
CA PRO A 31 -14.70 -5.52 -8.79
C PRO A 31 -14.67 -4.18 -9.52
N PHE A 32 -15.76 -3.40 -9.48
CA PHE A 32 -15.82 -2.13 -10.20
C PHE A 32 -14.89 -1.06 -9.63
N LEU A 33 -14.74 -1.01 -8.30
CA LEU A 33 -13.86 -0.06 -7.64
C LEU A 33 -12.39 -0.38 -7.96
N THR A 34 -12.02 -1.65 -7.83
CA THR A 34 -10.64 -2.09 -8.10
C THR A 34 -10.28 -1.97 -9.57
N GLU A 35 -11.22 -2.21 -10.49
CA GLU A 35 -11.03 -1.96 -11.92
C GLU A 35 -10.79 -0.47 -12.20
N LEU A 36 -11.61 0.43 -11.66
CA LEU A 36 -11.41 1.88 -11.81
C LEU A 36 -10.03 2.32 -11.28
N MET A 37 -9.64 1.84 -10.11
CA MET A 37 -8.33 2.15 -9.52
C MET A 37 -7.19 1.59 -10.38
N TYR A 38 -7.32 0.36 -10.84
CA TYR A 38 -6.33 -0.31 -11.68
C TYR A 38 -6.09 0.41 -13.00
N GLN A 39 -7.15 0.84 -13.69
CA GLN A 39 -7.01 1.56 -14.96
C GLN A 39 -6.20 2.86 -14.79
N ASN A 40 -6.40 3.58 -13.68
CA ASN A 40 -5.62 4.78 -13.37
C ASN A 40 -4.15 4.44 -13.05
N LEU A 41 -3.91 3.39 -12.24
CA LEU A 41 -2.56 2.97 -11.85
C LEU A 41 -1.76 2.40 -13.03
N LYS A 42 -2.43 1.69 -13.94
CA LYS A 42 -1.83 1.06 -15.11
C LYS A 42 -1.11 2.06 -16.01
N LEU A 43 -1.57 3.32 -16.06
CA LEU A 43 -0.95 4.39 -16.85
C LEU A 43 0.49 4.71 -16.40
N LEU A 44 0.83 4.37 -15.16
CA LEU A 44 2.16 4.61 -14.57
C LEU A 44 3.09 3.40 -14.72
N ILE A 45 2.60 2.29 -15.29
CA ILE A 45 3.38 1.06 -15.46
C ILE A 45 3.98 1.06 -16.87
N ASP A 46 5.29 0.84 -16.97
CA ASP A 46 5.93 0.59 -18.26
C ASP A 46 5.33 -0.69 -18.89
N PRO A 47 4.74 -0.62 -20.10
CA PRO A 47 4.21 -1.80 -20.79
C PRO A 47 5.22 -2.94 -20.91
N ALA A 48 6.52 -2.65 -21.01
CA ALA A 48 7.57 -3.67 -21.08
C ALA A 48 7.78 -4.45 -19.77
N SER A 49 7.33 -3.90 -18.64
CA SER A 49 7.46 -4.51 -17.32
C SER A 49 6.35 -5.52 -16.99
N LEU A 50 5.27 -5.53 -17.78
CA LEU A 50 4.11 -6.39 -17.56
C LEU A 50 4.36 -7.78 -18.16
N ARG A 51 4.46 -8.79 -17.28
CA ARG A 51 4.63 -10.21 -17.67
C ARG A 51 3.32 -10.89 -18.09
N ASP A 52 2.18 -10.31 -17.68
CA ASP A 52 0.85 -10.85 -17.95
C ASP A 52 0.44 -10.50 -19.40
N LYS A 53 -0.04 -11.50 -20.15
CA LYS A 53 -0.39 -11.35 -21.59
C LYS A 53 -1.59 -10.44 -21.84
N ASP A 54 -2.53 -10.42 -20.90
CA ASP A 54 -3.71 -9.56 -20.95
C ASP A 54 -3.78 -8.69 -19.71
N THR A 55 -3.54 -7.40 -19.91
CA THR A 55 -3.53 -6.39 -18.85
C THR A 55 -4.69 -5.42 -18.99
N LEU A 56 -5.64 -5.70 -19.89
CA LEU A 56 -6.75 -4.80 -20.21
C LEU A 56 -7.70 -4.59 -19.02
N SER A 57 -7.83 -5.57 -18.13
CA SER A 57 -8.62 -5.49 -16.90
C SER A 57 -7.85 -6.14 -15.75
N ILE A 58 -8.10 -5.67 -14.52
CA ILE A 58 -7.52 -6.29 -13.33
C ILE A 58 -8.00 -7.74 -13.14
N HIS A 59 -9.17 -8.08 -13.69
CA HIS A 59 -9.80 -9.39 -13.56
C HIS A 59 -9.11 -10.49 -14.39
N TYR A 60 -8.21 -10.12 -15.30
CA TYR A 60 -7.39 -11.07 -16.06
C TYR A 60 -6.04 -11.36 -15.39
N LEU A 61 -5.71 -10.60 -14.34
CA LEU A 61 -4.45 -10.72 -13.65
C LEU A 61 -4.53 -11.82 -12.58
N MET A 62 -3.48 -12.64 -12.50
CA MET A 62 -3.36 -13.62 -11.42
C MET A 62 -3.23 -12.92 -10.06
N LEU A 63 -3.64 -13.60 -8.99
CA LEU A 63 -3.38 -13.12 -7.63
C LEU A 63 -1.86 -12.96 -7.40
N PRO A 64 -1.44 -11.92 -6.65
CA PRO A 64 -0.04 -11.72 -6.33
C PRO A 64 0.48 -12.91 -5.49
N ARG A 65 1.70 -13.34 -5.79
CA ARG A 65 2.41 -14.35 -4.98
C ARG A 65 3.18 -13.69 -3.85
N VAL A 66 3.36 -14.42 -2.75
CA VAL A 66 4.19 -13.98 -1.62
C VAL A 66 5.64 -13.75 -2.08
N ARG A 67 6.25 -12.68 -1.57
CA ARG A 67 7.67 -12.32 -1.75
C ARG A 67 8.35 -12.41 -0.40
N GLU A 68 8.79 -13.62 -0.04
CA GLU A 68 9.40 -13.94 1.25
C GLU A 68 10.61 -13.06 1.55
N GLU A 69 11.35 -12.65 0.51
CA GLU A 69 12.51 -11.78 0.59
C GLU A 69 12.21 -10.36 1.07
N LEU A 70 10.95 -9.92 1.01
CA LEU A 70 10.51 -8.61 1.50
C LEU A 70 9.97 -8.64 2.94
N ILE A 71 9.92 -9.81 3.57
CA ILE A 71 9.43 -9.95 4.95
C ILE A 71 10.53 -9.54 5.93
N ASP A 72 10.36 -8.40 6.58
CA ASP A 72 11.27 -7.91 7.62
C ASP A 72 10.58 -7.77 8.99
N LYS A 73 10.81 -8.77 9.85
CA LYS A 73 10.28 -8.80 11.22
C LYS A 73 10.80 -7.66 12.09
N LYS A 74 11.98 -7.10 11.83
CA LYS A 74 12.49 -5.99 12.65
C LYS A 74 11.67 -4.73 12.39
N THR A 75 11.41 -4.42 11.12
CA THR A 75 10.57 -3.29 10.70
C THR A 75 9.12 -3.46 11.18
N GLU A 76 8.53 -4.64 11.00
CA GLU A 76 7.16 -4.93 11.50
C GLU A 76 7.03 -4.67 13.00
N ASN A 77 8.00 -5.15 13.79
CA ASN A 77 8.02 -4.95 15.24
C ASN A 77 8.21 -3.46 15.62
N ALA A 78 9.03 -2.72 14.87
CA ALA A 78 9.23 -1.30 15.10
C ALA A 78 7.92 -0.50 14.86
N VAL A 79 7.23 -0.77 13.75
CA VAL A 79 5.95 -0.15 13.41
C VAL A 79 4.87 -0.49 14.43
N SER A 80 4.78 -1.76 14.86
CA SER A 80 3.82 -2.20 15.87
C SER A 80 4.02 -1.50 17.23
N ARG A 81 5.27 -1.34 17.68
CA ARG A 81 5.57 -0.57 18.90
C ARG A 81 5.21 0.90 18.76
N MET A 82 5.52 1.51 17.62
CA MET A 82 5.17 2.92 17.34
C MET A 82 3.64 3.11 17.39
N GLN A 83 2.86 2.24 16.74
CA GLN A 83 1.39 2.27 16.80
C GLN A 83 0.87 2.14 18.23
N SER A 84 1.45 1.25 19.03
CA SER A 84 1.08 1.08 20.43
C SER A 84 1.30 2.35 21.25
N VAL A 85 2.43 3.03 21.05
CA VAL A 85 2.74 4.31 21.71
C VAL A 85 1.78 5.41 21.26
N ILE A 86 1.49 5.51 19.95
CA ILE A 86 0.52 6.47 19.41
C ILE A 86 -0.85 6.26 20.06
N GLU A 87 -1.33 5.02 20.12
CA GLU A 87 -2.64 4.70 20.69
C GLU A 87 -2.72 5.03 22.18
N LEU A 88 -1.71 4.66 22.97
CA LEU A 88 -1.63 5.07 24.38
C LEU A 88 -1.68 6.60 24.54
N GLY A 89 -0.98 7.34 23.67
CA GLY A 89 -1.02 8.79 23.64
C GLY A 89 -2.42 9.33 23.33
N ARG A 90 -3.13 8.74 22.37
CA ARG A 90 -4.52 9.10 22.04
C ARG A 90 -5.45 8.87 23.23
N VAL A 91 -5.36 7.72 23.89
CA VAL A 91 -6.17 7.38 25.07
C VAL A 91 -5.95 8.38 26.21
N ILE A 92 -4.71 8.77 26.50
CA ILE A 92 -4.43 9.74 27.57
C ILE A 92 -4.99 11.12 27.22
N ARG A 93 -4.82 11.57 25.97
CA ARG A 93 -5.38 12.85 25.51
C ARG A 93 -6.89 12.88 25.62
N ASP A 94 -7.55 11.81 25.20
CA ASP A 94 -9.01 11.67 25.26
C ASP A 94 -9.51 11.74 26.71
N ARG A 95 -8.88 10.98 27.62
CA ARG A 95 -9.17 11.02 29.07
C ARG A 95 -8.96 12.39 29.72
N LYS A 96 -8.11 13.23 29.12
CA LYS A 96 -7.83 14.59 29.59
C LYS A 96 -8.59 15.66 28.79
N THR A 97 -9.46 15.25 27.86
CA THR A 97 -10.25 16.13 26.98
C THR A 97 -9.38 17.11 26.21
N ILE A 98 -8.17 16.68 25.81
CA ILE A 98 -7.24 17.51 25.04
C ILE A 98 -7.63 17.41 23.55
N PRO A 99 -8.04 18.50 22.89
CA PRO A 99 -8.53 18.47 21.51
C PRO A 99 -7.48 17.95 20.55
N ILE A 100 -7.86 17.09 19.58
CA ILE A 100 -7.01 16.69 18.46
C ILE A 100 -7.07 17.84 17.45
N LYS A 101 -6.02 18.67 17.41
CA LYS A 101 -5.80 19.65 16.34
C LYS A 101 -4.76 19.10 15.38
#